data_AF-A0A2N4UPQ6-F1
#
_entry.id   AF-A0A2N4UPQ6-F1
#
_cell.length_a   1.000
_cell.length_b   1.000
_cell.length_c   1.000
_cell.angle_alpha   90.00
_cell.angle_beta   90.00
_cell.angle_gamma   90.00
#
_symmetry.space_group_name_H-M   'P 1'
#
loop_
_entity.id
_entity.type
_entity.pdbx_description
1 polymer ?
#
loop_
_entity_poly.entity_id
_entity_poly.type
_entity_poly.pdbx_seq_one_letter_code
_entity_poly.pdbx_strand_id
1 'polypeptide(L)'
;MFSGTNRNTLQAAKDLVSLKLQIDEKGRTSPSDIPSDLHGPCSGGEYGPLFGDGFLHNIIPFYEYLESSKKSINVMNVPTLQTMGSSWRIWPDPNISEEDKTNILERLCSDVEIKQTHYTHIPELNLFIAHEGKNRVNFFRFHNIEYIPARVALEHYPAPERITVHTLEFAGQQDVWAVIDEQYAQKINYFSYALPLLRAYGVKITDRWPEHFPDIIELIAYSTNTIQSKISNSHSIDLNDIQKKKKQKKDTYERSEAYINCNYIELDTNYRLLSFVKLYIFLVILFIISFCLLLNINSEFFEKFCISLLSFISAIFFFITAPIIRCKRKNLRDK
;
A
#
# COMPACT_ATOMS: atom_id res chain seq x y z
N MET A 1 -15.91 4.56 35.91
CA MET A 1 -16.87 5.54 35.35
C MET A 1 -16.11 6.35 34.30
N PHE A 2 -16.33 6.11 33.01
CA PHE A 2 -15.62 6.79 31.93
C PHE A 2 -16.29 8.15 31.68
N SER A 3 -15.73 9.23 32.24
CA SER A 3 -16.20 10.60 32.03
C SER A 3 -15.66 11.13 30.70
N GLY A 4 -16.54 11.32 29.71
CA GLY A 4 -16.21 11.98 28.44
C GLY A 4 -16.65 11.24 27.18
N THR A 5 -17.23 10.04 27.29
CA THR A 5 -17.65 9.27 26.12
C THR A 5 -18.75 9.98 25.33
N ASN A 6 -18.44 10.40 24.11
CA ASN A 6 -19.42 10.84 23.13
C ASN A 6 -20.41 9.69 22.89
N ARG A 7 -21.68 9.89 23.27
CA ARG A 7 -22.74 8.85 23.20
C ARG A 7 -22.89 8.27 21.79
N ASN A 8 -22.63 9.08 20.77
CA ASN A 8 -22.72 8.65 19.38
C ASN A 8 -21.59 7.67 19.03
N THR A 9 -20.36 7.93 19.49
CA THR A 9 -19.21 7.05 19.28
C THR A 9 -19.40 5.71 19.98
N LEU A 10 -19.94 5.72 21.21
CA LEU A 10 -20.25 4.50 21.96
C LEU A 10 -21.27 3.63 21.23
N GLN A 11 -22.34 4.22 20.68
CA GLN A 11 -23.34 3.47 19.94
C GLN A 11 -22.73 2.88 18.65
N ALA A 12 -22.01 3.68 17.87
CA ALA A 12 -21.34 3.20 16.66
C ALA A 12 -20.32 2.09 16.94
N ALA A 13 -19.63 2.14 18.08
CA ALA A 13 -18.73 1.09 18.52
C ALA A 13 -19.47 -0.23 18.80
N LYS A 14 -20.60 -0.17 19.51
CA LYS A 14 -21.47 -1.33 19.75
C LYS A 14 -22.02 -1.91 18.45
N ASP A 15 -22.43 -1.05 17.52
CA ASP A 15 -22.94 -1.46 16.21
C ASP A 15 -21.85 -2.17 15.40
N LEU A 16 -20.60 -1.68 15.44
CA LEU A 16 -19.46 -2.34 14.78
C LEU A 16 -19.12 -3.70 15.42
N VAL A 17 -19.17 -3.81 16.76
CA VAL A 17 -19.00 -5.08 17.47
C VAL A 17 -20.11 -6.07 17.11
N SER A 18 -21.36 -5.61 17.00
CA SER A 18 -22.49 -6.43 16.56
C SER A 18 -22.32 -6.88 15.11
N LEU A 19 -21.87 -6.00 14.22
CA LEU A 19 -21.56 -6.34 12.83
C LEU A 19 -20.50 -7.44 12.76
N LYS A 20 -19.43 -7.34 13.56
CA LYS A 20 -18.42 -8.40 13.61
C LYS A 20 -19.02 -9.73 14.07
N LEU A 21 -19.86 -9.71 15.10
CA LEU A 21 -20.56 -10.91 15.56
C LEU A 21 -21.41 -11.55 14.45
N GLN A 22 -22.16 -10.75 13.69
CA GLN A 22 -22.97 -11.26 12.57
C GLN A 22 -22.10 -11.88 11.47
N ILE A 23 -20.94 -11.29 11.20
CA ILE A 23 -19.95 -11.85 10.25
C ILE A 23 -19.40 -13.17 10.80
N ASP A 24 -19.07 -13.25 12.10
CA ASP A 24 -18.63 -14.48 12.78
C ASP A 24 -19.66 -15.61 12.67
N GLU A 25 -20.92 -15.30 12.94
CA GLU A 25 -22.03 -16.26 12.88
C GLU A 25 -22.28 -16.75 11.45
N LYS A 26 -22.23 -15.83 10.46
CA LYS A 26 -22.41 -16.18 9.06
C LYS A 26 -21.22 -16.96 8.50
N GLY A 27 -19.99 -16.56 8.84
CA GLY A 27 -18.77 -17.25 8.43
C GLY A 27 -18.69 -18.70 8.96
N ARG A 28 -19.38 -19.01 10.06
CA ARG A 28 -19.51 -20.38 10.58
C ARG A 28 -20.40 -21.26 9.69
N THR A 29 -21.53 -20.73 9.20
CA THR A 29 -22.50 -21.52 8.42
C THR A 29 -22.19 -21.51 6.93
N SER A 30 -21.63 -20.41 6.44
CA SER A 30 -21.44 -20.11 5.02
C SER A 30 -20.16 -19.30 4.81
N PRO A 31 -18.97 -19.88 5.08
CA PRO A 31 -17.69 -19.18 4.94
C PRO A 31 -17.41 -18.69 3.51
N SER A 32 -17.99 -19.34 2.50
CA SER A 32 -17.90 -18.90 1.10
C SER A 32 -18.51 -17.52 0.84
N ASP A 33 -19.41 -17.05 1.71
CA ASP A 33 -20.18 -15.82 1.50
C ASP A 33 -19.49 -14.58 2.08
N ILE A 34 -18.38 -14.77 2.79
CA ILE A 34 -17.63 -13.69 3.42
C ILE A 34 -16.34 -13.50 2.61
N PRO A 35 -15.96 -12.26 2.29
CA PRO A 35 -14.70 -11.96 1.62
C PRO A 35 -13.47 -12.54 2.32
N SER A 36 -12.47 -12.96 1.54
CA SER A 36 -11.27 -13.63 2.06
C SER A 36 -10.43 -12.76 2.99
N ASP A 37 -10.39 -11.45 2.74
CA ASP A 37 -9.70 -10.48 3.59
C ASP A 37 -10.39 -10.31 4.97
N LEU A 38 -11.72 -10.49 5.05
CA LEU A 38 -12.45 -10.54 6.32
C LEU A 38 -12.36 -11.91 7.03
N HIS A 39 -11.96 -12.96 6.30
CA HIS A 39 -11.72 -14.30 6.84
C HIS A 39 -10.30 -14.50 7.40
N GLY A 40 -9.34 -13.65 7.05
CA GLY A 40 -7.93 -13.89 7.31
C GLY A 40 -7.32 -14.96 6.37
N PRO A 41 -6.07 -15.42 6.60
CA PRO A 41 -5.32 -16.23 5.64
C PRO A 41 -5.87 -17.65 5.40
N CYS A 42 -6.91 -18.07 6.14
CA CYS A 42 -7.49 -19.41 6.04
C CYS A 42 -8.83 -19.34 5.30
N SER A 43 -8.79 -19.52 3.98
CA SER A 43 -9.95 -19.45 3.07
C SER A 43 -10.97 -20.60 3.20
N GLY A 44 -10.72 -21.59 4.05
CA GLY A 44 -11.55 -22.79 4.21
C GLY A 44 -12.65 -22.70 5.28
N GLY A 45 -12.79 -21.57 5.99
CA GLY A 45 -13.75 -21.44 7.10
C GLY A 45 -13.44 -22.29 8.33
N GLU A 46 -12.37 -23.08 8.32
CA GLU A 46 -11.88 -23.92 9.44
C GLU A 46 -11.56 -23.09 10.69
N TYR A 47 -11.14 -21.84 10.45
CA TYR A 47 -11.07 -20.76 11.41
C TYR A 47 -12.04 -19.70 10.87
N GLY A 48 -13.18 -19.48 11.53
CA GLY A 48 -14.13 -18.43 11.15
C GLY A 48 -13.46 -17.05 11.07
N PRO A 49 -14.18 -15.98 10.68
CA PRO A 49 -13.59 -14.64 10.59
C PRO A 49 -12.76 -14.30 11.83
N LEU A 50 -11.54 -13.85 11.57
CA LEU A 50 -10.41 -13.91 12.49
C LEU A 50 -10.61 -13.01 13.72
N PHE A 51 -9.61 -12.98 14.60
CA PHE A 51 -9.53 -12.11 15.79
C PHE A 51 -9.98 -10.67 15.53
N GLY A 52 -10.48 -9.98 16.56
CA GLY A 52 -10.96 -8.59 16.45
C GLY A 52 -9.93 -7.65 15.80
N ASP A 53 -8.64 -7.91 16.05
CA ASP A 53 -7.49 -7.20 15.48
C ASP A 53 -7.46 -7.23 13.94
N GLY A 54 -7.49 -8.44 13.34
CA GLY A 54 -7.47 -8.59 11.89
C GLY A 54 -8.71 -8.01 11.22
N PHE A 55 -9.87 -8.06 11.87
CA PHE A 55 -11.05 -7.38 11.37
C PHE A 55 -10.86 -5.86 11.36
N LEU A 56 -10.44 -5.26 12.47
CA LEU A 56 -10.25 -3.82 12.54
C LEU A 56 -9.18 -3.32 11.58
N HIS A 57 -8.12 -4.09 11.36
CA HIS A 57 -7.09 -3.78 10.37
C HIS A 57 -7.64 -3.59 8.95
N ASN A 58 -8.74 -4.29 8.60
CA ASN A 58 -9.38 -4.20 7.28
C ASN A 58 -10.52 -3.17 7.23
N ILE A 59 -11.11 -2.83 8.38
CA ILE A 59 -12.25 -1.90 8.45
C ILE A 59 -11.78 -0.47 8.73
N ILE A 60 -10.97 -0.27 9.76
CA ILE A 60 -10.60 1.06 10.25
C ILE A 60 -9.25 1.47 9.66
N PRO A 61 -9.16 2.62 8.96
CA PRO A 61 -7.90 3.10 8.41
C PRO A 61 -6.90 3.41 9.52
N PHE A 62 -5.62 3.34 9.23
CA PHE A 62 -4.52 3.68 10.14
C PHE A 62 -4.54 2.92 11.48
N TYR A 63 -5.16 1.73 11.52
CA TYR A 63 -5.12 0.86 12.70
C TYR A 63 -3.67 0.47 13.07
N GLU A 64 -2.79 0.35 12.07
CA GLU A 64 -1.35 0.14 12.24
C GLU A 64 -0.61 1.29 12.95
N TYR A 65 -1.25 2.46 13.12
CA TYR A 65 -0.69 3.64 13.80
C TYR A 65 -1.10 3.70 15.28
N LEU A 66 -1.68 2.65 15.85
CA LEU A 66 -2.01 2.60 17.27
C LEU A 66 -0.77 2.81 18.13
N GLU A 67 -0.85 3.79 19.03
CA GLU A 67 0.23 4.10 19.95
C GLU A 67 0.02 3.35 21.26
N SER A 68 0.92 2.40 21.55
CA SER A 68 0.87 1.64 22.79
C SER A 68 1.29 2.51 23.98
N SER A 69 0.42 2.60 24.99
CA SER A 69 0.81 3.09 26.30
C SER A 69 1.68 2.01 26.97
N LYS A 70 3.01 2.13 26.80
CA LYS A 70 4.03 1.14 27.19
C LYS A 70 4.05 0.71 28.67
N LYS A 71 3.07 1.08 29.52
CA LYS A 71 3.17 0.93 30.98
C LYS A 71 1.92 0.50 31.77
N SER A 72 0.73 0.31 31.17
CA SER A 72 -0.45 -0.02 32.00
C SER A 72 -1.26 -1.19 31.45
N ILE A 73 -0.93 -2.40 31.90
CA ILE A 73 -1.85 -3.53 31.86
C ILE A 73 -2.58 -3.57 33.20
N ASN A 74 -3.89 -3.30 33.19
CA ASN A 74 -4.72 -3.31 34.38
C ASN A 74 -5.79 -4.39 34.29
N VAL A 75 -6.19 -4.96 35.43
CA VAL A 75 -7.41 -5.77 35.49
C VAL A 75 -8.61 -4.83 35.48
N MET A 76 -9.54 -5.03 34.57
CA MET A 76 -10.72 -4.19 34.39
C MET A 76 -11.96 -5.05 34.14
N ASN A 77 -13.12 -4.54 34.57
CA ASN A 77 -14.42 -5.04 34.16
C ASN A 77 -14.79 -4.41 32.82
N VAL A 78 -14.62 -5.19 31.76
CA VAL A 78 -14.76 -4.75 30.37
C VAL A 78 -16.21 -4.91 29.89
N PRO A 79 -16.84 -3.90 29.28
CA PRO A 79 -18.21 -4.03 28.76
C PRO A 79 -18.31 -5.05 27.62
N THR A 80 -19.13 -6.07 27.79
CA THR A 80 -19.31 -7.18 26.83
C THR A 80 -19.77 -6.69 25.45
N LEU A 81 -20.63 -5.67 25.41
CA LEU A 81 -21.17 -5.10 24.17
C LEU A 81 -20.15 -4.26 23.37
N GLN A 82 -19.04 -3.87 23.99
CA GLN A 82 -17.96 -3.13 23.33
C GLN A 82 -16.75 -4.02 22.99
N THR A 83 -16.83 -5.31 23.32
CA THR A 83 -15.70 -6.23 23.22
C THR A 83 -15.81 -7.12 21.99
N MET A 84 -14.83 -7.01 21.10
CA MET A 84 -14.65 -7.94 19.98
C MET A 84 -13.95 -9.21 20.47
N GLY A 85 -14.62 -10.34 20.31
CA GLY A 85 -14.07 -11.67 20.59
C GLY A 85 -13.90 -12.50 19.30
N SER A 86 -13.84 -13.82 19.46
CA SER A 86 -13.98 -14.77 18.35
C SER A 86 -15.25 -15.56 18.56
N SER A 87 -16.30 -15.16 17.86
CA SER A 87 -17.67 -15.63 18.11
C SER A 87 -18.06 -16.81 17.23
N TRP A 88 -17.18 -17.24 16.32
CA TRP A 88 -17.40 -18.37 15.41
C TRP A 88 -17.45 -19.72 16.14
N ARG A 89 -16.82 -19.83 17.32
CA ARG A 89 -16.91 -21.02 18.18
C ARG A 89 -18.03 -20.81 19.20
N ILE A 90 -19.07 -21.64 19.11
CA ILE A 90 -20.12 -21.72 20.12
C ILE A 90 -19.51 -22.43 21.34
N TRP A 91 -18.87 -21.64 22.19
CA TRP A 91 -18.43 -22.04 23.51
C TRP A 91 -18.98 -21.00 24.49
N PRO A 92 -19.80 -21.41 25.47
CA PRO A 92 -20.18 -22.79 25.82
C PRO A 92 -21.36 -23.29 24.96
N ASP A 93 -21.84 -24.49 25.24
CA ASP A 93 -23.09 -25.06 24.70
C ASP A 93 -24.30 -24.15 25.05
N PRO A 94 -25.17 -23.78 24.09
CA PRO A 94 -26.38 -23.00 24.37
C PRO A 94 -27.35 -23.70 25.34
N ASN A 95 -27.21 -25.01 25.54
CA ASN A 95 -28.06 -25.82 26.42
C ASN A 95 -27.36 -26.24 27.72
N ILE A 96 -26.29 -25.56 28.15
CA ILE A 96 -25.67 -25.85 29.45
C ILE A 96 -26.67 -25.71 30.60
N SER A 97 -26.51 -26.52 31.64
CA SER A 97 -27.27 -26.39 32.88
C SER A 97 -26.91 -25.08 33.60
N GLU A 98 -27.83 -24.54 34.42
CA GLU A 98 -27.53 -23.34 35.22
C GLU A 98 -26.42 -23.58 36.27
N GLU A 99 -26.26 -24.82 36.74
CA GLU A 99 -25.15 -25.21 37.62
C GLU A 99 -23.80 -25.14 36.89
N ASP A 100 -23.71 -25.77 35.71
CA ASP A 100 -22.49 -25.74 34.88
C ASP A 100 -22.15 -24.31 34.44
N LYS A 101 -23.15 -23.52 34.08
CA LYS A 101 -22.99 -22.10 33.76
C LYS A 101 -22.38 -21.33 34.92
N THR A 102 -22.86 -21.56 36.14
CA THR A 102 -22.33 -20.91 37.35
C THR A 102 -20.88 -21.34 37.60
N ASN A 103 -20.60 -22.64 37.53
CA ASN A 103 -19.23 -23.19 37.68
C ASN A 103 -18.26 -22.62 36.62
N ILE A 104 -18.70 -22.51 35.36
CA ILE A 104 -17.90 -21.92 34.29
C ILE A 104 -17.68 -20.43 34.56
N LEU A 105 -18.72 -19.69 34.96
CA LEU A 105 -18.61 -18.27 35.25
C LEU A 105 -17.63 -17.99 36.41
N GLU A 106 -17.74 -18.75 37.51
CA GLU A 106 -16.84 -18.66 38.65
C GLU A 106 -15.39 -18.93 38.22
N ARG A 107 -15.17 -19.97 37.41
CA ARG A 107 -13.85 -20.25 36.84
C ARG A 107 -13.35 -19.09 35.99
N LEU A 108 -14.13 -18.60 35.03
CA LEU A 108 -13.73 -17.52 34.12
C LEU A 108 -13.45 -16.19 34.84
N CYS A 109 -14.09 -15.96 35.99
CA CYS A 109 -13.87 -14.80 36.85
C CYS A 109 -12.77 -15.01 37.91
N SER A 110 -12.15 -16.19 37.98
CA SER A 110 -11.04 -16.44 38.91
C SER A 110 -9.78 -15.66 38.53
N ASP A 111 -8.98 -15.27 39.53
CA ASP A 111 -7.72 -14.55 39.32
C ASP A 111 -6.76 -15.28 38.36
N VAL A 112 -6.78 -16.61 38.36
CA VAL A 112 -5.95 -17.45 37.48
C VAL A 112 -6.37 -17.25 36.02
N GLU A 113 -7.66 -17.34 35.73
CA GLU A 113 -8.21 -17.19 34.39
C GLU A 113 -8.17 -15.74 33.89
N ILE A 114 -8.30 -14.76 34.78
CA ILE A 114 -8.13 -13.34 34.45
C ILE A 114 -6.67 -13.08 34.06
N LYS A 115 -5.69 -13.65 34.77
CA LYS A 115 -4.26 -13.46 34.47
C LYS A 115 -3.85 -13.95 33.08
N GLN A 116 -4.60 -14.91 32.53
CA GLN A 116 -4.38 -15.47 31.19
C GLN A 116 -5.04 -14.65 30.07
N THR A 117 -5.86 -13.65 30.39
CA THR A 117 -6.44 -12.77 29.37
C THR A 117 -5.45 -11.72 28.89
N HIS A 118 -5.68 -11.22 27.68
CA HIS A 118 -4.97 -10.08 27.13
C HIS A 118 -5.88 -9.35 26.15
N TYR A 119 -6.41 -8.21 26.58
CA TYR A 119 -7.31 -7.37 25.80
C TYR A 119 -6.61 -6.04 25.51
N THR A 120 -6.93 -5.42 24.38
CA THR A 120 -6.58 -4.02 24.09
C THR A 120 -7.83 -3.15 24.23
N HIS A 121 -7.72 -2.01 24.88
CA HIS A 121 -8.74 -0.96 24.90
C HIS A 121 -8.27 0.21 24.05
N ILE A 122 -9.14 0.65 23.15
CA ILE A 122 -8.97 1.85 22.31
C ILE A 122 -10.01 2.87 22.75
N PRO A 123 -9.68 3.78 23.69
CA PRO A 123 -10.64 4.69 24.31
C PRO A 123 -11.35 5.58 23.29
N GLU A 124 -10.60 6.11 22.33
CA GLU A 124 -11.08 7.03 21.31
C GLU A 124 -12.21 6.42 20.48
N LEU A 125 -12.10 5.12 20.18
CA LEU A 125 -13.09 4.37 19.42
C LEU A 125 -14.11 3.64 20.30
N ASN A 126 -13.97 3.68 21.63
CA ASN A 126 -14.81 2.94 22.59
C ASN A 126 -14.84 1.42 22.32
N LEU A 127 -13.73 0.86 21.87
CA LEU A 127 -13.60 -0.55 21.49
C LEU A 127 -12.67 -1.31 22.43
N PHE A 128 -13.02 -2.57 22.69
CA PHE A 128 -12.13 -3.55 23.31
C PHE A 128 -11.90 -4.71 22.36
N ILE A 129 -10.67 -5.20 22.31
CA ILE A 129 -10.25 -6.27 21.41
C ILE A 129 -9.65 -7.38 22.26
N ALA A 130 -10.28 -8.56 22.25
CA ALA A 130 -9.78 -9.71 22.98
C ALA A 130 -8.78 -10.49 22.11
N HIS A 131 -7.50 -10.48 22.51
CA HIS A 131 -6.45 -11.30 21.88
C HIS A 131 -6.41 -12.69 22.53
N GLU A 132 -6.24 -12.69 23.85
CA GLU A 132 -6.33 -13.89 24.70
C GLU A 132 -7.55 -13.82 25.60
N GLY A 133 -8.31 -14.92 25.69
CA GLY A 133 -9.64 -14.92 26.31
C GLY A 133 -10.74 -14.40 25.36
N LYS A 134 -10.59 -14.58 24.06
CA LYS A 134 -11.57 -14.19 23.02
C LYS A 134 -12.85 -15.02 22.99
N ASN A 135 -12.78 -16.31 23.34
CA ASN A 135 -13.95 -17.21 23.31
C ASN A 135 -14.92 -16.91 24.47
N ARG A 136 -14.41 -16.49 25.64
CA ARG A 136 -15.29 -16.12 26.77
C ARG A 136 -16.13 -14.88 26.48
N VAL A 137 -15.72 -14.01 25.55
CA VAL A 137 -16.55 -12.86 25.16
C VAL A 137 -17.91 -13.33 24.66
N ASN A 138 -17.95 -14.41 23.86
CA ASN A 138 -19.20 -14.98 23.38
C ASN A 138 -20.01 -15.65 24.50
N PHE A 139 -19.36 -16.35 25.45
CA PHE A 139 -20.00 -16.87 26.66
C PHE A 139 -20.75 -15.76 27.42
N PHE A 140 -20.05 -14.66 27.72
CA PHE A 140 -20.62 -13.56 28.49
C PHE A 140 -21.75 -12.88 27.71
N ARG A 141 -21.59 -12.72 26.39
CA ARG A 141 -22.63 -12.14 25.52
C ARG A 141 -23.89 -13.01 25.48
N PHE A 142 -23.73 -14.31 25.21
CA PHE A 142 -24.84 -15.25 25.09
C PHE A 142 -25.67 -15.33 26.39
N HIS A 143 -25.01 -15.27 27.54
CA HIS A 143 -25.67 -15.28 28.85
C HIS A 143 -26.05 -13.89 29.39
N ASN A 144 -26.01 -12.84 28.56
CA ASN A 144 -26.37 -11.46 28.92
C ASN A 144 -25.60 -10.91 30.14
N ILE A 145 -24.34 -11.30 30.30
CA ILE A 145 -23.45 -10.82 31.35
C ILE A 145 -22.80 -9.52 30.88
N GLU A 146 -22.99 -8.44 31.64
CA GLU A 146 -22.64 -7.08 31.21
C GLU A 146 -21.13 -6.83 31.14
N TYR A 147 -20.36 -7.42 32.07
CA TYR A 147 -18.93 -7.14 32.24
C TYR A 147 -18.08 -8.41 32.27
N ILE A 148 -16.93 -8.35 31.59
CA ILE A 148 -15.91 -9.41 31.53
C ILE A 148 -14.68 -8.94 32.32
N PRO A 149 -14.25 -9.64 33.38
CA PRO A 149 -12.99 -9.32 34.02
C PRO A 149 -11.81 -9.77 33.14
N ALA A 150 -10.93 -8.84 32.77
CA ALA A 150 -9.78 -9.12 31.91
C ALA A 150 -8.60 -8.18 32.20
N ARG A 151 -7.40 -8.61 31.79
CA ARG A 151 -6.20 -7.77 31.71
C ARG A 151 -6.25 -6.97 30.42
N VAL A 152 -6.24 -5.66 30.57
CA VAL A 152 -6.43 -4.70 29.49
C VAL A 152 -5.18 -3.84 29.34
N ALA A 153 -4.60 -3.85 28.16
CA ALA A 153 -3.62 -2.87 27.69
C ALA A 153 -4.33 -1.69 27.04
N LEU A 154 -3.72 -0.51 27.12
CA LEU A 154 -4.25 0.71 26.53
C LEU A 154 -3.49 1.07 25.26
N GLU A 155 -4.21 1.27 24.17
CA GLU A 155 -3.68 1.72 22.90
C GLU A 155 -4.52 2.91 22.40
N HIS A 156 -3.84 3.91 21.84
CA HIS A 156 -4.47 5.15 21.42
C HIS A 156 -4.58 5.23 19.92
N TYR A 157 -5.79 5.49 19.44
CA TYR A 157 -6.04 5.75 18.02
C TYR A 157 -5.70 7.21 17.69
N PRO A 158 -5.24 7.52 16.46
CA PRO A 158 -4.89 8.89 16.11
C PRO A 158 -6.08 9.85 16.31
N ALA A 159 -5.77 11.07 16.76
CA ALA A 159 -6.76 12.12 16.97
C ALA A 159 -7.59 12.37 15.69
N PRO A 160 -8.90 12.63 15.79
CA PRO A 160 -9.78 12.70 14.62
C PRO A 160 -9.40 13.83 13.67
N GLU A 161 -8.83 14.93 14.17
CA GLU A 161 -8.41 16.09 13.36
C GLU A 161 -7.21 15.78 12.45
N ARG A 162 -6.43 14.74 12.78
CA ARG A 162 -5.31 14.27 11.95
C ARG A 162 -5.81 13.48 10.74
N ILE A 163 -7.05 13.00 10.77
CA ILE A 163 -7.62 12.12 9.75
C ILE A 163 -8.69 12.88 8.95
N THR A 164 -8.57 12.84 7.62
CA THR A 164 -9.64 13.27 6.71
C THR A 164 -10.02 12.13 5.79
N VAL A 165 -11.31 11.91 5.59
CA VAL A 165 -11.84 10.91 4.65
C VAL A 165 -12.40 11.62 3.43
N HIS A 166 -12.05 11.10 2.26
CA HIS A 166 -12.47 11.58 0.96
C HIS A 166 -13.35 10.52 0.27
N THR A 167 -14.59 10.88 0.00
CA THR A 167 -15.57 10.08 -0.76
C THR A 167 -15.58 10.55 -2.19
N LEU A 168 -15.24 9.68 -3.13
CA LEU A 168 -15.03 10.02 -4.53
C LEU A 168 -15.89 9.12 -5.41
N GLU A 169 -16.39 9.68 -6.50
CA GLU A 169 -17.04 8.90 -7.55
C GLU A 169 -16.01 8.64 -8.65
N PHE A 170 -15.62 7.38 -8.80
CA PHE A 170 -14.63 6.96 -9.79
C PHE A 170 -15.16 5.75 -10.57
N ALA A 171 -15.18 5.86 -11.90
CA ALA A 171 -15.68 4.81 -12.80
C ALA A 171 -17.11 4.30 -12.46
N GLY A 172 -17.98 5.19 -11.96
CA GLY A 172 -19.36 4.85 -11.57
C GLY A 172 -19.46 4.07 -10.25
N GLN A 173 -18.37 3.94 -9.50
CA GLN A 173 -18.32 3.37 -8.17
C GLN A 173 -17.87 4.41 -7.15
N GLN A 174 -18.30 4.23 -5.89
CA GLN A 174 -17.84 5.05 -4.79
C GLN A 174 -16.51 4.49 -4.27
N ASP A 175 -15.46 5.30 -4.38
CA ASP A 175 -14.14 5.03 -3.81
C ASP A 175 -13.93 5.92 -2.58
N VAL A 176 -13.45 5.33 -1.48
CA VAL A 176 -13.28 6.03 -0.21
C VAL A 176 -11.84 5.91 0.27
N TRP A 177 -11.22 7.05 0.53
CA TRP A 177 -9.81 7.16 0.91
C TRP A 177 -9.67 7.96 2.19
N ALA A 178 -8.95 7.43 3.17
CA ALA A 178 -8.54 8.16 4.36
C ALA A 178 -7.14 8.74 4.16
N VAL A 179 -6.90 9.94 4.67
CA VAL A 179 -5.60 10.59 4.70
C VAL A 179 -5.29 11.00 6.14
N ILE A 180 -4.09 10.66 6.61
CA ILE A 180 -3.58 11.08 7.92
C ILE A 180 -2.40 12.06 7.74
N ASP A 181 -2.42 13.14 8.51
CA ASP A 181 -1.40 14.20 8.55
C ASP A 181 -1.03 14.78 7.17
N GLU A 182 -1.99 14.79 6.24
CA GLU A 182 -1.79 15.20 4.83
C GLU A 182 -0.65 14.47 4.09
N GLN A 183 -0.18 13.33 4.63
CA GLN A 183 0.99 12.62 4.12
C GLN A 183 0.68 11.19 3.69
N TYR A 184 -0.08 10.44 4.49
CA TYR A 184 -0.32 9.02 4.23
C TYR A 184 -1.77 8.79 3.83
N ALA A 185 -2.00 8.14 2.70
CA ALA A 185 -3.33 7.80 2.20
C ALA A 185 -3.57 6.28 2.28
N GLN A 186 -4.74 5.87 2.74
CA GLN A 186 -5.15 4.48 2.81
C GLN A 186 -6.57 4.32 2.23
N LYS A 187 -6.76 3.33 1.35
CA LYS A 187 -8.09 2.99 0.81
C LYS A 187 -8.93 2.32 1.89
N ILE A 188 -10.18 2.74 2.04
CA ILE A 188 -11.15 2.09 2.92
C ILE A 188 -12.03 1.16 2.07
N ASN A 189 -11.72 -0.13 2.06
CA ASN A 189 -12.45 -1.11 1.25
C ASN A 189 -13.89 -1.33 1.76
N TYR A 190 -14.06 -1.37 3.08
CA TYR A 190 -15.35 -1.60 3.74
C TYR A 190 -15.94 -0.31 4.31
N PHE A 191 -16.08 0.71 3.47
CA PHE A 191 -16.49 2.05 3.90
C PHE A 191 -17.86 2.08 4.57
N SER A 192 -18.81 1.21 4.18
CA SER A 192 -20.11 1.10 4.83
C SER A 192 -20.01 0.66 6.30
N TYR A 193 -18.95 -0.07 6.67
CA TYR A 193 -18.69 -0.55 8.03
C TYR A 193 -17.88 0.48 8.84
N ALA A 194 -16.91 1.13 8.18
CA ALA A 194 -16.00 2.07 8.83
C ALA A 194 -16.63 3.46 9.08
N LEU A 195 -17.32 4.01 8.07
CA LEU A 195 -17.80 5.39 8.10
C LEU A 195 -18.74 5.72 9.27
N PRO A 196 -19.66 4.84 9.71
CA PRO A 196 -20.50 5.12 10.88
C PRO A 196 -19.68 5.42 12.14
N LEU A 197 -18.65 4.60 12.42
CA LEU A 197 -17.77 4.80 13.57
C LEU A 197 -16.87 6.03 13.38
N LEU A 198 -16.24 6.20 12.21
CA LEU A 198 -15.36 7.35 11.94
C LEU A 198 -16.10 8.68 12.05
N ARG A 199 -17.33 8.76 11.53
CA ARG A 199 -18.18 9.94 11.65
C ARG A 199 -18.55 10.21 13.10
N ALA A 200 -18.91 9.18 13.86
CA ALA A 200 -19.25 9.31 15.26
C ALA A 200 -18.03 9.69 16.13
N TYR A 201 -16.83 9.25 15.74
CA TYR A 201 -15.57 9.61 16.37
C TYR A 201 -15.19 11.08 16.12
N GLY A 202 -15.63 11.66 15.01
CA GLY A 202 -15.41 13.08 14.67
C GLY A 202 -14.49 13.30 13.47
N VAL A 203 -14.16 12.23 12.73
CA VAL A 203 -13.36 12.33 11.50
C VAL A 203 -14.11 13.14 10.45
N LYS A 204 -13.40 14.08 9.81
CA LYS A 204 -13.96 14.90 8.74
C LYS A 204 -14.13 14.07 7.47
N ILE A 205 -15.34 14.01 6.92
CA ILE A 205 -15.66 13.33 5.66
C ILE A 205 -15.98 14.40 4.61
N THR A 206 -15.38 14.30 3.43
CA THR A 206 -15.52 15.28 2.34
C THR A 206 -15.66 14.61 0.98
N ASP A 207 -16.44 15.20 0.07
CA ASP A 207 -16.60 14.68 -1.29
C ASP A 207 -15.57 15.25 -2.29
N ARG A 208 -14.47 15.81 -1.80
CA ARG A 208 -13.47 16.48 -2.63
C ARG A 208 -12.08 15.94 -2.32
N TRP A 209 -11.40 15.50 -3.37
CA TRP A 209 -9.98 15.20 -3.31
C TRP A 209 -9.17 16.50 -3.42
N PRO A 210 -8.23 16.79 -2.49
CA PRO A 210 -7.43 18.01 -2.54
C PRO A 210 -6.55 18.10 -3.80
N GLU A 211 -6.53 19.26 -4.45
CA GLU A 211 -5.78 19.49 -5.70
C GLU A 211 -4.26 19.35 -5.55
N HIS A 212 -3.73 19.58 -4.33
CA HIS A 212 -2.31 19.46 -4.05
C HIS A 212 -1.86 18.01 -3.83
N PHE A 213 -2.80 17.07 -3.62
CA PHE A 213 -2.47 15.65 -3.55
C PHE A 213 -2.23 15.06 -4.95
N PRO A 214 -1.47 13.96 -5.06
CA PRO A 214 -1.40 13.17 -6.29
C PRO A 214 -2.80 12.81 -6.80
N ASP A 215 -2.93 12.64 -8.11
CA ASP A 215 -4.18 12.18 -8.72
C ASP A 215 -4.51 10.77 -8.19
N ILE A 216 -5.80 10.48 -7.99
CA ILE A 216 -6.30 9.16 -7.59
C ILE A 216 -5.85 8.07 -8.56
N ILE A 217 -5.80 8.37 -9.87
CA ILE A 217 -5.31 7.41 -10.85
C ILE A 217 -3.83 7.07 -10.59
N GLU A 218 -3.02 8.06 -10.21
CA GLU A 218 -1.61 7.85 -9.84
C GLU A 218 -1.48 7.04 -8.54
N LEU A 219 -2.35 7.30 -7.56
CA LEU A 219 -2.44 6.55 -6.30
C LEU A 219 -2.78 5.08 -6.50
N ILE A 220 -3.81 4.78 -7.31
CA ILE A 220 -4.22 3.41 -7.64
C ILE A 220 -3.12 2.69 -8.44
N ALA A 221 -2.49 3.38 -9.40
CA ALA A 221 -1.36 2.84 -10.13
C ALA A 221 -0.15 2.59 -9.21
N TYR A 222 0.06 3.44 -8.22
CA TYR A 222 1.11 3.24 -7.23
C TYR A 222 0.84 2.02 -6.36
N SER A 223 -0.39 1.91 -5.83
CA SER A 223 -0.80 0.84 -4.91
C SER A 223 -0.64 -0.54 -5.55
N THR A 224 -1.10 -0.71 -6.79
CA THR A 224 -1.01 -1.97 -7.54
C THR A 224 0.44 -2.39 -7.77
N ASN A 225 1.32 -1.46 -8.14
CA ASN A 225 2.75 -1.72 -8.33
C ASN A 225 3.47 -2.06 -7.00
N THR A 226 3.11 -1.41 -5.89
CA THR A 226 3.69 -1.73 -4.58
C THR A 226 3.28 -3.11 -4.07
N ILE A 227 2.00 -3.47 -4.20
CA ILE A 227 1.46 -4.79 -3.80
C ILE A 227 2.19 -5.91 -4.55
N GLN A 228 2.52 -5.70 -5.82
CA GLN A 228 3.26 -6.67 -6.63
C GLN A 228 4.75 -6.79 -6.24
N SER A 229 5.31 -5.81 -5.51
CA SER A 229 6.75 -5.70 -5.26
C SER A 229 7.23 -6.01 -3.84
N LYS A 230 6.37 -5.98 -2.80
CA LYS A 230 6.76 -6.24 -1.40
C LYS A 230 5.64 -6.80 -0.51
N ILE A 231 6.06 -7.69 0.40
CA ILE A 231 5.40 -8.09 1.66
C ILE A 231 5.46 -6.89 2.64
N SER A 232 4.82 -5.77 2.31
CA SER A 232 4.72 -4.63 3.21
C SER A 232 3.33 -4.64 3.81
N ASN A 233 3.23 -4.97 5.10
CA ASN A 233 1.98 -4.99 5.84
C ASN A 233 1.35 -3.60 6.02
N SER A 234 2.07 -2.51 5.69
CA SER A 234 1.48 -1.17 5.70
C SER A 234 0.62 -0.96 4.46
N HIS A 235 -0.67 -0.76 4.69
CA HIS A 235 -1.66 -0.45 3.65
C HIS A 235 -1.67 1.05 3.30
N SER A 236 -0.81 1.83 3.95
CA SER A 236 -0.71 3.28 3.82
C SER A 236 0.30 3.68 2.74
N ILE A 237 -0.09 4.64 1.90
CA ILE A 237 0.68 5.14 0.78
C ILE A 237 1.19 6.54 1.11
N ASP A 238 2.51 6.74 1.09
CA ASP A 238 3.10 8.07 1.25
C ASP A 238 2.87 8.92 -0.03
N LEU A 239 2.08 9.97 0.09
CA LEU A 239 1.74 10.91 -0.98
C LEU A 239 2.97 11.68 -1.46
N ASN A 240 3.90 12.03 -0.56
CA ASN A 240 5.12 12.74 -0.90
C ASN A 240 6.03 11.88 -1.78
N ASP A 241 6.04 10.56 -1.58
CA ASP A 241 6.84 9.66 -2.39
C ASP A 241 6.34 9.55 -3.84
N ILE A 242 5.01 9.62 -4.04
CA ILE A 242 4.43 9.71 -5.40
C ILE A 242 4.87 11.02 -6.06
N GLN A 243 4.75 12.14 -5.36
CA GLN A 243 5.17 13.45 -5.87
C GLN A 243 6.67 13.50 -6.20
N LYS A 244 7.54 12.95 -5.34
CA LYS A 244 8.99 12.83 -5.60
C LYS A 244 9.26 12.02 -6.85
N LYS A 245 8.61 10.87 -7.03
CA LYS A 245 8.78 10.04 -8.24
C LYS A 245 8.29 10.75 -9.50
N LYS A 246 7.20 11.51 -9.40
CA LYS A 246 6.70 12.36 -10.51
C LYS A 246 7.71 13.42 -10.90
N LYS A 247 8.28 14.13 -9.91
CA LYS A 247 9.35 15.11 -10.13
C LYS A 247 10.59 14.47 -10.76
N GLN A 248 11.05 13.33 -10.25
CA GLN A 248 12.19 12.60 -10.82
C GLN A 248 11.94 12.14 -12.26
N LYS A 249 10.74 11.65 -12.58
CA LYS A 249 10.36 11.31 -13.96
C LYS A 249 10.39 12.53 -14.87
N LYS A 250 9.86 13.67 -14.40
CA LYS A 250 9.89 14.94 -15.13
C LYS A 250 11.32 15.41 -15.36
N ASP A 251 12.17 15.43 -14.33
CA ASP A 251 13.57 15.81 -14.42
C ASP A 251 14.35 14.87 -15.37
N THR A 252 14.03 13.57 -15.36
CA THR A 252 14.65 12.59 -16.25
C THR A 252 14.18 12.77 -17.69
N TYR A 253 12.89 13.05 -17.90
CA TYR A 253 12.32 13.36 -19.20
C TYR A 253 12.93 14.64 -19.78
N GLU A 254 12.98 15.72 -19.01
CA GLU A 254 13.62 16.99 -19.39
C GLU A 254 15.11 16.81 -19.67
N ARG A 255 15.82 16.00 -18.88
CA ARG A 255 17.20 15.60 -19.21
C ARG A 255 17.25 14.83 -20.52
N SER A 256 16.39 13.85 -20.74
CA SER A 256 16.39 13.06 -21.97
C SER A 256 16.06 13.89 -23.22
N GLU A 257 15.11 14.82 -23.13
CA GLU A 257 14.83 15.83 -24.18
C GLU A 257 16.02 16.76 -24.40
N ALA A 258 16.74 17.11 -23.32
CA ALA A 258 17.96 17.88 -23.41
C ALA A 258 19.12 17.09 -24.03
N TYR A 259 19.11 15.75 -24.04
CA TYR A 259 20.15 14.89 -24.62
C TYR A 259 19.64 14.15 -25.85
N ILE A 260 19.99 14.64 -27.04
CA ILE A 260 19.56 14.05 -28.31
C ILE A 260 20.66 13.13 -28.84
N ASN A 261 20.27 12.02 -29.46
CA ASN A 261 21.18 11.19 -30.25
C ASN A 261 21.54 11.95 -31.53
N CYS A 262 22.82 12.27 -31.68
CA CYS A 262 23.36 13.06 -32.77
C CYS A 262 24.51 12.30 -33.46
N ASN A 263 24.72 12.60 -34.74
CA ASN A 263 25.91 12.15 -35.46
C ASN A 263 27.08 13.13 -35.21
N TYR A 264 28.30 12.74 -35.59
CA TYR A 264 29.47 13.61 -35.41
C TYR A 264 29.40 14.92 -36.21
N ILE A 265 28.59 14.94 -37.28
CA ILE A 265 28.44 16.07 -38.21
C ILE A 265 27.55 17.18 -37.61
N GLU A 266 26.57 16.79 -36.79
CA GLU A 266 25.59 17.67 -36.14
C GLU A 266 26.14 18.42 -34.91
N LEU A 267 27.33 18.05 -34.43
CA LEU A 267 27.98 18.71 -33.30
C LEU A 267 28.52 20.09 -33.70
N ASP A 268 28.13 21.13 -32.97
CA ASP A 268 28.61 22.48 -33.20
C ASP A 268 30.09 22.61 -32.77
N THR A 269 30.99 22.54 -33.75
CA THR A 269 32.43 22.73 -33.53
C THR A 269 33.02 23.64 -34.61
N ASN A 270 32.97 24.95 -34.35
CA ASN A 270 33.40 26.02 -35.27
C ASN A 270 34.83 25.89 -35.85
N TYR A 271 35.73 25.10 -35.26
CA TYR A 271 37.12 24.94 -35.74
C TYR A 271 37.50 23.53 -36.20
N ARG A 272 36.59 22.53 -36.11
CA ARG A 272 36.90 21.13 -36.49
C ARG A 272 36.20 20.66 -37.76
N LEU A 273 35.14 21.35 -38.20
CA LEU A 273 34.35 20.96 -39.36
C LEU A 273 35.19 20.91 -40.65
N LEU A 274 36.07 21.89 -40.87
CA LEU A 274 36.92 21.94 -42.06
C LEU A 274 37.92 20.77 -42.12
N SER A 275 38.45 20.37 -40.97
CA SER A 275 39.37 19.23 -40.84
C SER A 275 38.65 17.90 -41.02
N PHE A 276 37.41 17.77 -40.53
CA PHE A 276 36.60 16.57 -40.72
C PHE A 276 36.10 16.42 -42.16
N VAL A 277 35.69 17.49 -42.82
CA VAL A 277 35.33 17.45 -44.25
C VAL A 277 36.53 17.03 -45.10
N LYS A 278 37.73 17.54 -44.79
CA LYS A 278 38.98 17.10 -45.46
C LYS A 278 39.28 15.62 -45.20
N LEU A 279 39.11 15.15 -43.97
CA LEU A 279 39.29 13.74 -43.62
C LEU A 279 38.26 12.84 -44.32
N TYR A 280 37.01 13.27 -44.38
CA TYR A 280 35.93 12.56 -45.08
C TYR A 280 36.22 12.42 -46.57
N ILE A 281 36.59 13.53 -47.23
CA ILE A 281 36.98 13.52 -48.65
C ILE A 281 38.18 12.60 -48.88
N PHE A 282 39.19 12.64 -48.00
CA PHE A 282 40.35 11.75 -48.07
C PHE A 282 39.96 10.28 -47.97
N LEU A 283 39.06 9.92 -47.03
CA LEU A 283 38.57 8.55 -46.87
C LEU A 283 37.77 8.07 -48.09
N VAL A 284 36.95 8.93 -48.70
CA VAL A 284 36.24 8.61 -49.96
C VAL A 284 37.23 8.33 -51.09
N ILE A 285 38.26 9.18 -51.25
CA ILE A 285 39.30 8.98 -52.27
C ILE A 285 40.05 7.67 -52.04
N LEU A 286 40.43 7.38 -50.78
CA LEU A 286 41.12 6.15 -50.42
C LEU A 286 40.25 4.91 -50.69
N PHE A 287 38.95 4.99 -50.42
CA PHE A 287 37.98 3.94 -50.73
C PHE A 287 37.92 3.65 -52.24
N ILE A 288 37.82 4.70 -53.06
CA ILE A 288 37.77 4.58 -54.53
C ILE A 288 39.08 3.97 -55.05
N ILE A 289 40.23 4.45 -54.58
CA ILE A 289 41.54 3.91 -54.99
C ILE A 289 41.66 2.44 -54.59
N SER A 290 41.32 2.08 -53.36
CA SER A 290 41.37 0.68 -52.90
C SER A 290 40.43 -0.22 -53.69
N PHE A 291 39.25 0.27 -54.05
CA PHE A 291 38.28 -0.46 -54.87
C PHE A 291 38.79 -0.63 -56.32
N CYS A 292 39.37 0.41 -56.92
CA CYS A 292 39.97 0.33 -58.25
C CYS A 292 41.19 -0.62 -58.29
N LEU A 293 42.01 -0.65 -57.24
CA LEU A 293 43.13 -1.57 -57.13
C LEU A 293 42.67 -3.02 -56.98
N LEU A 294 41.61 -3.26 -56.21
CA LEU A 294 40.96 -4.57 -56.08
C LEU A 294 40.50 -5.13 -57.43
N LEU A 295 39.95 -4.27 -58.31
CA LEU A 295 39.43 -4.69 -59.62
C LEU A 295 40.52 -4.96 -60.66
N ASN A 296 41.71 -4.39 -60.51
CA ASN A 296 42.75 -4.39 -61.56
C ASN A 296 43.98 -5.25 -61.22
N ILE A 297 44.19 -5.67 -59.97
CA ILE A 297 45.40 -6.38 -59.54
C ILE A 297 45.07 -7.81 -59.14
N ASN A 298 45.60 -8.79 -59.89
CA ASN A 298 45.41 -10.21 -59.66
C ASN A 298 46.45 -10.79 -58.68
N SER A 299 46.48 -10.27 -57.45
CA SER A 299 47.33 -10.79 -56.38
C SER A 299 46.52 -11.05 -55.12
N GLU A 300 46.55 -12.29 -54.63
CA GLU A 300 45.77 -12.73 -53.46
C GLU A 300 46.09 -11.93 -52.18
N PHE A 301 47.34 -11.48 -52.03
CA PHE A 301 47.75 -10.64 -50.91
C PHE A 301 47.12 -9.25 -50.98
N PHE A 302 47.12 -8.62 -52.17
CA PHE A 302 46.55 -7.30 -52.38
C PHE A 302 45.03 -7.31 -52.25
N GLU A 303 44.37 -8.38 -52.68
CA GLU A 303 42.93 -8.55 -52.55
C GLU A 303 42.49 -8.53 -51.08
N LYS A 304 43.11 -9.35 -50.23
CA LYS A 304 42.82 -9.41 -48.79
C LYS A 304 43.12 -8.08 -48.09
N PHE A 305 44.20 -7.40 -48.48
CA PHE A 305 44.54 -6.07 -47.96
C PHE A 305 43.48 -5.03 -48.33
N CYS A 306 43.03 -5.00 -49.59
CA CYS A 306 42.01 -4.07 -50.06
C CYS A 306 40.65 -4.32 -49.38
N ILE A 307 40.23 -5.57 -49.20
CA ILE A 307 38.97 -5.90 -48.49
C ILE A 307 39.03 -5.45 -47.03
N SER A 308 40.16 -5.70 -46.34
CA SER A 308 40.37 -5.22 -44.97
C SER A 308 40.28 -3.70 -44.89
N LEU A 309 40.95 -2.99 -45.81
CA LEU A 309 40.92 -1.52 -45.87
C LEU A 309 39.50 -0.98 -46.14
N LEU A 310 38.76 -1.57 -47.08
CA LEU A 310 37.37 -1.20 -47.37
C LEU A 310 36.45 -1.42 -46.17
N SER A 311 36.61 -2.53 -45.44
CA SER A 311 35.83 -2.80 -44.22
C SER A 311 36.13 -1.78 -43.11
N PHE A 312 37.40 -1.42 -42.93
CA PHE A 312 37.83 -0.44 -41.95
C PHE A 312 37.28 0.97 -42.27
N ILE A 313 37.37 1.37 -43.54
CA ILE A 313 36.80 2.65 -44.00
C ILE A 313 35.28 2.68 -43.82
N SER A 314 34.59 1.58 -44.15
CA SER A 314 33.13 1.46 -43.98
C SER A 314 32.71 1.58 -42.51
N ALA A 315 33.47 1.00 -41.59
CA ALA A 315 33.25 1.16 -40.15
C ALA A 315 33.40 2.63 -39.73
N ILE A 316 34.43 3.33 -40.19
CA ILE A 316 34.62 4.76 -39.89
C ILE A 316 33.45 5.60 -40.42
N PHE A 317 32.98 5.34 -41.64
CA PHE A 317 31.80 6.04 -42.18
C PHE A 317 30.57 5.80 -41.32
N PHE A 318 30.35 4.57 -40.86
CA PHE A 318 29.26 4.25 -39.95
C PHE A 318 29.39 5.04 -38.64
N PHE A 319 30.56 5.10 -38.02
CA PHE A 319 30.76 5.88 -36.78
C PHE A 319 30.54 7.38 -36.95
N ILE A 320 30.86 7.96 -38.11
CA ILE A 320 30.69 9.39 -38.38
C ILE A 320 29.22 9.73 -38.63
N THR A 321 28.49 8.88 -39.33
CA THR A 321 27.13 9.15 -39.82
C THR A 321 26.03 8.61 -38.90
N ALA A 322 26.30 7.53 -38.16
CA ALA A 322 25.31 6.95 -37.27
C ALA A 322 25.05 7.89 -36.06
N PRO A 323 23.78 8.07 -35.65
CA PRO A 323 23.41 8.92 -34.53
C PRO A 323 23.62 8.19 -33.19
N ILE A 324 24.88 7.83 -32.90
CA ILE A 324 25.27 7.05 -31.72
C ILE A 324 25.77 7.91 -30.55
N ILE A 325 26.00 9.21 -30.76
CA ILE A 325 26.54 10.12 -29.75
C ILE A 325 25.38 10.77 -29.01
N ARG A 326 25.40 10.77 -27.68
CA ARG A 326 24.46 11.56 -26.88
C ARG A 326 25.05 12.92 -26.56
N CYS A 327 24.43 13.98 -27.08
CA CYS A 327 24.90 15.35 -26.86
C CYS A 327 23.78 16.25 -26.33
N LYS A 328 24.15 17.28 -25.55
CA LYS A 328 23.17 18.28 -25.09
C LYS A 328 22.66 19.07 -26.29
N ARG A 329 21.35 19.31 -26.38
CA ARG A 329 20.70 20.07 -27.47
C ARG A 329 21.36 21.41 -27.77
N LYS A 330 21.86 22.11 -26.75
CA LYS A 330 22.60 23.39 -26.89
C LYS A 330 23.96 23.29 -27.61
N ASN A 331 24.48 22.08 -27.80
CA ASN A 331 25.73 21.80 -28.50
C ASN A 331 25.46 21.27 -29.93
N LEU A 332 24.19 21.21 -30.35
CA LEU A 332 23.83 20.93 -31.72
C LEU A 332 23.94 22.21 -32.53
N ARG A 333 24.34 22.08 -33.78
CA ARG A 333 24.33 23.18 -34.73
C ARG A 333 22.88 23.66 -34.90
N ASP A 334 22.61 24.94 -34.66
CA ASP A 334 21.29 25.53 -34.92
C ASP A 334 20.90 25.25 -36.38
N LYS A 335 19.73 24.63 -36.59
CA LYS A 335 19.16 24.41 -37.91
C LYS A 335 18.47 25.65 -38.42
#